data_AF-A0A938FHB1-F1
#
_entry.id   AF-A0A938FHB1-F1
#
_cell.length_a   1.000
_cell.length_b   1.000
_cell.length_c   1.000
_cell.angle_alpha   90.00
_cell.angle_beta   90.00
_cell.angle_gamma   90.00
#
_symmetry.space_group_name_H-M   'P 1'
#
loop_
_entity.id
_entity.type
_entity.pdbx_description
1 polymer ?
#
loop_
_entity_poly.entity_id
_entity_poly.type
_entity_poly.pdbx_seq_one_letter_code
_entity_poly.pdbx_strand_id
1 'polypeptide(L)'
;MSTPLIIALAIAAIVILGGLVFVTAARKSEVRGAGALSRETKKRDRSAVASAATATGRAYESAATSTSTEVAVLDSVEITEWVAPDPEALGETRRAFFNRATVTLMSASLGAFGASLLGFLWMGSSGGFGSKIAVGKIDDVLQGVKSNKGFMYYPEARAWVTEYPKDSLAKARAVYGSQPAVLAGMEAGVVALYQKCPHLGCRVPDCKSSQWFECGCHGSMYNRVGEKKGGPAPRGMDRFGVAVNNGVLVIDTGAVFGGPPIGVNTTGQEAEGPHCLAAGGGGH
;
A
#
# COMPACT_ATOMS: atom_id res chain seq x y z
N MET A 1 -9.04 11.62 6.18
CA MET A 1 -9.33 11.59 4.72
C MET A 1 -9.95 10.24 4.42
N SER A 2 -11.12 10.20 3.78
CA SER A 2 -11.76 8.93 3.43
C SER A 2 -10.94 8.19 2.38
N THR A 3 -10.88 6.86 2.46
CA THR A 3 -10.22 5.98 1.48
C THR A 3 -10.52 6.33 0.02
N PRO A 4 -11.77 6.64 -0.40
CA PRO A 4 -12.06 7.06 -1.77
C PRO A 4 -11.39 8.39 -2.15
N LEU A 5 -11.23 9.33 -1.21
CA LEU A 5 -10.57 10.61 -1.46
C LEU A 5 -9.08 10.42 -1.72
N ILE A 6 -8.42 9.50 -1.00
CA ILE A 6 -7.00 9.19 -1.18
C ILE A 6 -6.76 8.56 -2.55
N ILE A 7 -7.63 7.62 -2.95
CA ILE A 7 -7.56 6.96 -4.26
C ILE A 7 -7.78 7.98 -5.39
N ALA A 8 -8.77 8.86 -5.26
CA ALA A 8 -9.03 9.90 -6.26
C ALA A 8 -7.84 10.86 -6.43
N LEU A 9 -7.20 11.27 -5.32
CA LEU A 9 -6.02 12.14 -5.38
C LEU A 9 -4.80 11.44 -6.01
N ALA A 10 -4.59 10.14 -5.73
CA ALA A 10 -3.52 9.37 -6.33
C ALA A 10 -3.70 9.22 -7.86
N ILE A 11 -4.92 8.94 -8.31
CA ILE A 11 -5.25 8.86 -9.74
C ILE A 11 -5.04 10.22 -10.41
N ALA A 12 -5.51 11.31 -9.80
CA ALA A 12 -5.31 12.66 -10.32
C ALA A 12 -3.82 13.02 -10.45
N ALA A 13 -2.99 12.66 -9.47
CA ALA A 13 -1.56 12.89 -9.51
C ALA A 13 -0.87 12.13 -10.67
N ILE A 14 -1.26 10.87 -10.91
CA ILE A 14 -0.72 10.06 -12.02
C ILE A 14 -1.12 10.64 -13.37
N VAL A 15 -2.38 11.08 -13.52
CA VAL A 15 -2.87 11.70 -14.77
C VAL A 15 -2.15 13.03 -15.04
N ILE A 16 -1.93 13.84 -14.02
CA ILE A 16 -1.20 15.11 -14.14
C ILE A 16 0.26 14.86 -14.54
N LEU A 17 0.94 13.90 -13.89
CA LEU A 17 2.32 13.53 -14.23
C LEU A 17 2.42 12.96 -15.65
N GLY A 18 1.51 12.07 -16.04
CA GLY A 18 1.44 11.52 -17.39
C GLY A 18 1.20 12.61 -18.44
N GLY A 19 0.29 13.55 -18.16
CA GLY A 19 0.06 14.73 -19.01
C GLY A 19 1.28 15.64 -19.12
N LEU A 20 2.00 15.86 -18.03
CA LEU A 20 3.25 16.67 -18.02
C LEU A 20 4.35 16.03 -18.87
N VAL A 21 4.52 14.70 -18.76
CA VAL A 21 5.46 13.95 -19.60
C VAL A 21 5.03 14.00 -21.07
N PHE A 22 3.75 13.83 -21.37
CA PHE A 22 3.23 13.93 -22.73
C PHE A 22 3.42 15.33 -23.33
N VAL A 23 3.13 16.39 -22.59
CA VAL A 23 3.29 17.78 -23.05
C VAL A 23 4.76 18.14 -23.24
N THR A 24 5.66 17.69 -22.36
CA THR A 24 7.11 17.93 -22.52
C THR A 24 7.70 17.14 -23.68
N ALA A 25 7.20 15.92 -23.96
CA ALA A 25 7.55 15.15 -25.15
C ALA A 25 6.96 15.76 -26.44
N ALA A 26 5.70 16.20 -26.41
CA ALA A 26 5.00 16.76 -27.57
C ALA A 26 5.53 18.14 -27.99
N ARG A 27 5.97 18.98 -27.04
CA ARG A 27 6.57 20.32 -27.34
C ARG A 27 7.88 20.26 -28.12
N LYS A 28 8.55 19.10 -28.18
CA LYS A 28 9.74 18.89 -29.02
C LYS A 28 9.43 18.51 -30.48
N SER A 29 8.15 18.43 -30.86
CA SER A 29 7.74 18.01 -32.21
C SER A 29 7.52 19.16 -33.20
N GLU A 30 7.78 20.43 -32.84
CA GLU A 30 7.82 21.52 -33.83
C GLU A 30 9.12 21.50 -34.66
N VAL A 31 9.35 20.42 -35.39
CA VAL A 31 10.21 20.46 -36.58
C VAL A 31 9.29 20.33 -37.79
N ARG A 32 8.96 21.48 -38.36
CA ARG A 32 8.29 21.58 -39.66
C ARG A 32 9.04 20.75 -40.69
N GLY A 33 8.45 19.62 -41.08
CA GLY A 33 8.76 18.92 -42.32
C GLY A 33 10.13 18.23 -42.36
N ALA A 34 10.18 16.99 -41.88
CA ALA A 34 11.17 16.02 -42.35
C ALA A 34 11.01 15.82 -43.87
N GLY A 35 11.68 16.67 -44.67
CA GLY A 35 11.59 16.65 -46.13
C GLY A 35 11.83 18.00 -46.83
N ALA A 36 11.89 19.12 -46.10
CA ALA A 36 12.20 20.41 -46.73
C ALA A 36 13.72 20.58 -46.90
N LEU A 37 14.25 20.19 -48.06
CA LEU A 37 15.63 20.50 -48.45
C LEU A 37 15.86 22.02 -48.44
N SER A 38 16.97 22.45 -47.85
CA SER A 38 17.34 23.87 -47.78
C SER A 38 17.45 24.47 -49.19
N ARG A 39 17.17 25.78 -49.32
CA ARG A 39 17.29 26.49 -50.62
C ARG A 39 18.69 26.36 -51.21
N GLU A 40 19.71 26.26 -50.36
CA GLU A 40 21.09 26.09 -50.78
C GLU A 40 21.35 24.68 -51.35
N THR A 41 20.78 23.65 -50.73
CA THR A 41 20.87 22.26 -51.23
C THR A 41 20.18 22.12 -52.58
N LYS A 42 18.97 22.69 -52.74
CA LYS A 42 18.25 22.71 -54.02
C LYS A 42 19.01 23.48 -55.11
N LYS A 43 19.69 24.56 -54.75
CA LYS A 43 20.51 25.34 -55.68
C LYS A 43 21.71 24.54 -56.15
N ARG A 44 22.45 23.88 -55.24
CA ARG A 44 23.60 23.03 -55.60
C ARG A 44 23.22 21.85 -56.47
N ASP A 45 22.11 21.15 -56.17
CA ASP A 45 21.63 20.04 -57.01
C ASP A 45 21.27 20.51 -58.42
N ARG A 46 20.60 21.66 -58.54
CA ARG A 46 20.27 22.24 -59.85
C ARG A 46 21.52 22.63 -60.63
N SER A 47 22.54 23.15 -59.96
CA SER A 47 23.85 23.46 -60.56
C SER A 47 24.58 22.19 -61.00
N ALA A 48 24.55 21.13 -60.21
CA ALA A 48 25.20 19.86 -60.50
C ALA A 48 24.56 19.15 -61.70
N VAL A 49 23.22 19.17 -61.79
CA VAL A 49 22.48 18.64 -62.95
C VAL A 49 22.75 19.48 -64.21
N ALA A 50 22.90 20.80 -64.07
CA ALA A 50 23.24 21.68 -65.20
C ALA A 50 24.68 21.43 -65.72
N SER A 51 25.65 21.14 -64.85
CA SER A 51 27.01 20.78 -65.27
C SER A 51 27.11 19.40 -65.90
N ALA A 52 26.25 18.45 -65.50
CA ALA A 52 26.26 17.09 -66.04
C ALA A 52 25.63 16.96 -67.44
N ALA A 53 24.85 17.95 -67.88
CA ALA A 53 24.15 17.93 -69.17
C ALA A 53 25.07 18.01 -70.41
N THR A 54 26.38 18.24 -70.24
CA THR A 54 27.32 18.47 -71.36
C THR A 54 28.15 17.23 -71.73
N ALA A 55 28.11 16.14 -70.95
CA ALA A 55 28.93 14.96 -71.20
C ALA A 55 28.10 13.69 -71.35
N THR A 56 27.99 13.19 -72.58
CA THR A 56 27.34 11.90 -72.86
C THR A 56 28.24 10.75 -72.44
N GLY A 57 27.69 9.67 -71.86
CA GLY A 57 28.46 8.52 -71.35
C GLY A 57 29.44 7.90 -72.37
N ARG A 58 29.16 8.02 -73.67
CA ARG A 58 30.04 7.57 -74.75
C ARG A 58 31.38 8.34 -74.83
N ALA A 59 31.40 9.59 -74.39
CA ALA A 59 32.63 10.41 -74.30
C ALA A 59 33.54 9.99 -73.13
N TYR A 60 32.93 9.48 -72.04
CA TYR A 60 33.68 8.92 -70.91
C TYR A 60 34.30 7.56 -71.26
N GLU A 61 33.60 6.72 -72.03
CA GLU A 61 34.13 5.44 -72.50
C GLU A 61 35.28 5.61 -73.52
N SER A 62 35.22 6.62 -74.40
CA SER A 62 36.33 6.92 -75.31
C SER A 62 37.59 7.44 -74.59
N ALA A 63 37.43 8.18 -73.49
CA ALA A 63 38.55 8.65 -72.68
C ALA A 63 39.17 7.55 -71.81
N ALA A 64 38.38 6.54 -71.42
CA ALA A 64 38.88 5.40 -70.66
C ALA A 64 39.68 4.37 -71.51
N THR A 65 39.53 4.42 -72.84
CA THR A 65 40.19 3.46 -73.77
C THR A 65 41.56 3.95 -74.26
N SER A 66 41.89 5.25 -74.11
CA SER A 66 43.25 5.75 -74.34
C SER A 66 44.12 5.42 -73.14
N THR A 67 44.81 4.29 -73.19
CA THR A 67 45.80 3.85 -72.20
C THR A 67 47.02 4.76 -72.22
N SER A 68 47.05 5.76 -71.33
CA SER A 68 48.26 6.43 -70.92
C SER A 68 48.77 5.78 -69.62
N THR A 69 50.01 5.28 -69.62
CA THR A 69 50.67 4.67 -68.45
C THR A 69 51.18 5.72 -67.45
N GLU A 70 50.75 6.97 -67.59
CA GLU A 70 51.04 8.04 -66.64
C GLU A 70 49.99 7.99 -65.53
N VAL A 71 50.45 7.69 -64.31
CA VAL A 71 49.63 7.78 -63.11
C VAL A 71 49.17 9.23 -63.00
N ALA A 72 47.87 9.46 -63.19
CA ALA A 72 47.28 10.76 -62.94
C ALA A 72 47.59 11.15 -61.49
N VAL A 73 48.43 12.16 -61.30
CA VAL A 73 48.64 12.78 -60.00
C VAL A 73 47.33 13.49 -59.70
N LEU A 74 46.48 12.84 -58.89
CA LEU A 74 45.29 13.49 -58.35
C LEU A 74 45.78 14.72 -57.60
N ASP A 75 45.25 15.89 -57.96
CA ASP A 75 45.44 17.10 -57.16
C ASP A 75 45.18 16.75 -55.70
N SER A 76 46.11 17.13 -54.81
CA SER A 76 45.97 16.86 -53.39
C SER A 76 44.67 17.48 -52.91
N VAL A 77 43.64 16.66 -52.75
CA VAL A 77 42.38 17.11 -52.16
C VAL A 77 42.72 17.50 -50.75
N GLU A 78 42.67 18.80 -50.48
CA GLU A 78 42.89 19.37 -49.15
C GLU A 78 41.99 18.60 -48.19
N ILE A 79 42.60 17.92 -47.21
CA ILE A 79 41.89 17.09 -46.25
C ILE A 79 40.96 18.04 -45.51
N THR A 80 39.68 18.05 -45.88
CA THR A 80 38.69 18.86 -45.20
C THR A 80 38.65 18.38 -43.76
N GLU A 81 39.07 19.25 -42.84
CA GLU A 81 39.05 18.96 -41.42
C GLU A 81 37.62 18.54 -41.04
N TRP A 82 37.50 17.37 -40.41
CA TRP A 82 36.20 16.86 -40.03
C TRP A 82 35.58 17.82 -39.01
N VAL A 83 34.59 18.59 -39.44
CA VAL A 83 33.80 19.42 -38.55
C VAL A 83 32.70 18.54 -37.98
N ALA A 84 32.70 18.38 -36.65
CA ALA A 84 31.64 17.66 -35.96
C ALA A 84 30.28 18.25 -36.36
N PRO A 85 29.32 17.44 -36.81
CA PRO A 85 28.00 17.96 -37.14
C PRO A 85 27.37 18.61 -35.91
N ASP A 86 26.78 19.78 -36.10
CA ASP A 86 26.12 20.55 -35.04
C ASP A 86 25.13 19.66 -34.25
N PRO A 87 25.26 19.54 -32.92
CA PRO A 87 24.37 18.71 -32.11
C PRO A 87 22.89 19.09 -32.24
N GLU A 88 22.57 20.35 -32.59
CA GLU A 88 21.19 20.76 -32.86
C GLU A 88 20.66 20.23 -34.21
N ALA A 89 21.54 20.04 -35.20
CA ALA A 89 21.19 19.52 -36.53
C ALA A 89 21.05 17.97 -36.56
N LEU A 90 21.76 17.26 -35.67
CA LEU A 90 21.68 15.80 -35.57
C LEU A 90 20.40 15.29 -34.86
N GLY A 91 19.69 16.18 -34.15
CA GLY A 91 18.50 15.81 -33.39
C GLY A 91 18.79 14.67 -32.40
N GLU A 92 17.82 13.76 -32.21
CA GLU A 92 18.05 12.55 -31.44
C GLU A 92 18.70 11.47 -32.32
N THR A 93 19.94 11.10 -31.98
CA THR A 93 20.63 10.03 -32.71
C THR A 93 19.86 8.70 -32.56
N ARG A 94 19.90 7.84 -33.59
CA ARG A 94 19.27 6.50 -33.54
C ARG A 94 19.66 5.73 -32.27
N ARG A 95 20.92 5.86 -31.84
CA ARG A 95 21.44 5.23 -30.61
C ARG A 95 20.82 5.82 -29.35
N ALA A 96 20.68 7.14 -29.27
CA ALA A 96 20.04 7.82 -28.14
C ALA A 96 18.56 7.42 -28.01
N PHE A 97 17.83 7.37 -29.14
CA PHE A 97 16.45 6.89 -29.19
C PHE A 97 16.32 5.45 -28.68
N PHE A 98 17.11 4.51 -29.23
CA PHE A 98 17.04 3.11 -28.82
C PHE A 98 17.43 2.90 -27.35
N ASN A 99 18.45 3.60 -26.86
CA ASN A 99 18.84 3.51 -25.45
C ASN A 99 17.75 4.02 -24.52
N ARG A 100 17.14 5.18 -24.84
CA ARG A 100 16.03 5.73 -24.05
C ARG A 100 14.80 4.83 -24.10
N ALA A 101 14.44 4.31 -25.28
CA ALA A 101 13.34 3.37 -25.42
C ALA A 101 13.56 2.10 -24.59
N THR A 102 14.76 1.52 -24.65
CA THR A 102 15.12 0.30 -23.91
C THR A 102 15.07 0.53 -22.41
N VAL A 103 15.69 1.60 -21.91
CA VAL A 103 15.66 1.93 -20.48
C VAL A 103 14.24 2.21 -20.02
N THR A 104 13.46 2.98 -20.79
CA THR A 104 12.08 3.31 -20.42
C THR A 104 11.20 2.07 -20.34
N LEU A 105 11.29 1.18 -21.33
CA LEU A 105 10.52 -0.07 -21.35
C LEU A 105 10.94 -1.02 -20.22
N MET A 106 12.24 -1.16 -19.97
CA MET A 106 12.76 -1.99 -18.88
C MET A 106 12.32 -1.44 -17.51
N SER A 107 12.46 -0.13 -17.29
CA SER A 107 12.02 0.52 -16.05
C SER A 107 10.52 0.42 -15.84
N ALA A 108 9.71 0.58 -16.91
CA ALA A 108 8.26 0.40 -16.83
C ALA A 108 7.89 -1.06 -16.46
N SER A 109 8.55 -2.04 -17.06
CA SER A 109 8.35 -3.47 -16.77
C SER A 109 8.70 -3.81 -15.31
N LEU A 110 9.89 -3.40 -14.85
CA LEU A 110 10.33 -3.63 -13.47
C LEU A 110 9.46 -2.89 -12.47
N GLY A 111 9.01 -1.67 -12.80
CA GLY A 111 8.08 -0.90 -11.98
C GLY A 111 6.73 -1.58 -11.82
N ALA A 112 6.15 -2.07 -12.93
CA ALA A 112 4.89 -2.80 -12.91
C ALA A 112 5.00 -4.11 -12.12
N PHE A 113 6.10 -4.85 -12.29
CA PHE A 113 6.36 -6.06 -11.53
C PHE A 113 6.52 -5.76 -10.03
N GLY A 114 7.29 -4.74 -9.66
CA GLY A 114 7.44 -4.32 -8.26
C GLY A 114 6.11 -3.90 -7.63
N ALA A 115 5.29 -3.14 -8.36
CA ALA A 115 3.94 -2.78 -7.93
C ALA A 115 3.05 -4.01 -7.73
N SER A 116 3.18 -5.03 -8.58
CA SER A 116 2.43 -6.29 -8.45
C SER A 116 2.82 -7.08 -7.20
N LEU A 117 4.10 -7.10 -6.83
CA LEU A 117 4.58 -7.74 -5.60
C LEU A 117 4.08 -7.00 -4.35
N LEU A 118 4.08 -5.67 -4.39
CA LEU A 118 3.51 -4.86 -3.32
C LEU A 118 1.99 -5.08 -3.20
N GLY A 119 1.28 -5.14 -4.34
CA GLY A 119 -0.14 -5.45 -4.37
C GLY A 119 -0.46 -6.85 -3.86
N PHE A 120 0.38 -7.84 -4.17
CA PHE A 120 0.26 -9.21 -3.65
C PHE A 120 0.48 -9.27 -2.13
N LEU A 121 1.45 -8.53 -1.60
CA LEU A 121 1.72 -8.46 -0.16
C LEU A 121 0.64 -7.64 0.60
N TRP A 122 -0.08 -6.78 -0.11
CA TRP A 122 -1.17 -5.98 0.45
C TRP A 122 -2.43 -6.84 0.61
N MET A 123 -2.63 -7.41 1.81
CA MET A 123 -3.85 -8.16 2.11
C MET A 123 -5.10 -7.33 1.80
N GLY A 124 -5.86 -7.77 0.80
CA GLY A 124 -7.20 -7.27 0.51
C GLY A 124 -8.19 -7.66 1.60
N SER A 125 -9.12 -6.75 1.91
CA SER A 125 -10.19 -6.97 2.87
C SER A 125 -11.29 -7.86 2.27
N SER A 126 -11.17 -9.18 2.39
CA SER A 126 -12.35 -10.03 2.12
C SER A 126 -12.34 -11.29 2.97
N GLY A 127 -13.22 -11.31 3.97
CA GLY A 127 -13.56 -12.47 4.78
C GLY A 127 -12.49 -12.84 5.82
N GLY A 128 -12.71 -12.45 7.08
CA GLY A 128 -11.86 -12.81 8.20
C GLY A 128 -11.66 -11.70 9.23
N PHE A 129 -10.57 -11.79 9.99
CA PHE A 129 -10.18 -10.76 10.95
C PHE A 129 -9.98 -9.40 10.26
N GLY A 130 -10.63 -8.36 10.77
CA GLY A 130 -10.77 -7.05 10.11
C GLY A 130 -12.12 -6.84 9.41
N SER A 131 -13.06 -7.78 9.57
CA SER A 131 -14.44 -7.67 9.06
C SER A 131 -15.48 -8.00 10.14
N LYS A 132 -16.76 -7.92 9.79
CA LYS A 132 -17.88 -8.28 10.67
C LYS A 132 -18.06 -9.79 10.70
N ILE A 133 -17.92 -10.39 11.88
CA ILE A 133 -17.99 -11.83 12.10
C ILE A 133 -19.26 -12.13 12.88
N ALA A 134 -20.16 -12.92 12.29
CA ALA A 134 -21.33 -13.44 12.97
C ALA A 134 -20.91 -14.64 13.84
N VAL A 135 -21.12 -14.52 15.14
CA VAL A 135 -20.62 -15.48 16.13
C VAL A 135 -21.67 -16.54 16.49
N GLY A 136 -22.95 -16.17 16.42
CA GLY A 136 -24.07 -17.06 16.76
C GLY A 136 -25.22 -16.28 17.37
N LYS A 137 -26.27 -16.98 17.80
CA LYS A 137 -27.37 -16.34 18.53
C LYS A 137 -26.88 -15.84 19.89
N ILE A 138 -27.36 -14.67 20.31
CA ILE A 138 -26.90 -14.03 21.54
C ILE A 138 -27.20 -14.88 22.78
N ASP A 139 -28.35 -15.56 22.82
CA ASP A 139 -28.74 -16.41 23.94
C ASP A 139 -27.80 -17.63 24.08
N ASP A 140 -27.46 -18.26 22.96
CA ASP A 140 -26.51 -19.39 22.93
C ASP A 140 -25.11 -18.94 23.33
N VAL A 141 -24.69 -17.73 22.90
CA VAL A 141 -23.41 -17.13 23.32
C VAL A 141 -23.40 -16.88 24.82
N LEU A 142 -24.44 -16.25 25.38
CA LEU A 142 -24.55 -15.99 26.81
C LEU A 142 -24.60 -17.28 27.63
N GLN A 143 -25.28 -18.31 27.14
CA GLN A 143 -25.28 -19.63 27.76
C GLN A 143 -23.87 -20.23 27.73
N GLY A 144 -23.17 -20.18 26.59
CA GLY A 144 -21.79 -20.64 26.45
C GLY A 144 -20.82 -19.93 27.38
N VAL A 145 -20.96 -18.61 27.54
CA VAL A 145 -20.21 -17.80 28.51
C VAL A 145 -20.43 -18.32 29.94
N LYS A 146 -21.69 -18.57 30.33
CA LYS A 146 -22.02 -19.10 31.66
C LYS A 146 -21.47 -20.51 31.88
N SER A 147 -21.64 -21.40 30.90
CA SER A 147 -21.10 -22.77 30.94
C SER A 147 -19.58 -22.79 31.06
N ASN A 148 -18.89 -21.82 30.44
CA ASN A 148 -17.44 -21.67 30.53
C ASN A 148 -16.99 -20.75 31.66
N LYS A 149 -17.76 -20.66 32.75
CA LYS A 149 -17.42 -19.88 33.96
C LYS A 149 -17.09 -18.42 33.66
N GLY A 150 -17.90 -17.76 32.83
CA GLY A 150 -17.82 -16.33 32.56
C GLY A 150 -16.99 -15.92 31.33
N PHE A 151 -16.36 -16.86 30.61
CA PHE A 151 -15.51 -16.54 29.46
C PHE A 151 -15.77 -17.44 28.27
N MET A 152 -16.00 -16.87 27.09
CA MET A 152 -16.12 -17.61 25.83
C MET A 152 -15.09 -17.09 24.83
N TYR A 153 -14.31 -17.98 24.21
CA TYR A 153 -13.32 -17.62 23.21
C TYR A 153 -13.83 -17.91 21.80
N TYR A 154 -13.69 -16.93 20.90
CA TYR A 154 -14.00 -17.08 19.48
C TYR A 154 -12.73 -16.87 18.65
N PRO A 155 -12.12 -17.95 18.11
CA PRO A 155 -10.85 -17.87 17.40
C PRO A 155 -10.95 -17.06 16.10
N GLU A 156 -12.09 -17.10 15.41
CA GLU A 156 -12.34 -16.37 14.15
C GLU A 156 -12.23 -14.85 14.37
N ALA A 157 -12.74 -14.38 15.51
CA ALA A 157 -12.68 -12.97 15.91
C ALA A 157 -11.43 -12.63 16.75
N ARG A 158 -10.64 -13.63 17.15
CA ARG A 158 -9.53 -13.49 18.13
C ARG A 158 -9.98 -12.74 19.39
N ALA A 159 -11.20 -13.01 19.81
CA ALA A 159 -11.91 -12.25 20.82
C ALA A 159 -12.37 -13.13 21.98
N TRP A 160 -12.34 -12.58 23.18
CA TRP A 160 -13.03 -13.09 24.34
C TRP A 160 -14.38 -12.39 24.46
N VAL A 161 -15.44 -13.17 24.63
CA VAL A 161 -16.78 -12.65 24.96
C VAL A 161 -17.08 -12.97 26.40
N THR A 162 -17.47 -11.95 27.16
CA THR A 162 -17.83 -12.04 28.57
C THR A 162 -19.17 -11.34 28.82
N GLU A 163 -19.84 -11.69 29.90
CA GLU A 163 -21.13 -11.08 30.29
C GLU A 163 -20.90 -9.72 30.96
N TYR A 164 -21.66 -8.72 30.50
CA TYR A 164 -21.72 -7.40 31.13
C TYR A 164 -22.95 -7.31 32.04
N PRO A 165 -22.81 -6.95 33.33
CA PRO A 165 -23.94 -6.84 34.24
C PRO A 165 -24.84 -5.64 33.89
N LYS A 166 -26.15 -5.89 33.77
CA LYS A 166 -27.15 -4.89 33.36
C LYS A 166 -27.28 -3.73 34.36
N ASP A 167 -27.05 -4.03 35.62
CA ASP A 167 -27.00 -3.13 36.77
C ASP A 167 -25.83 -2.12 36.69
N SER A 168 -24.78 -2.42 35.92
CA SER A 168 -23.65 -1.51 35.73
C SER A 168 -23.77 -0.63 34.48
N LEU A 169 -24.87 -0.72 33.72
CA LEU A 169 -25.04 0.02 32.45
C LEU A 169 -24.96 1.53 32.60
N ALA A 170 -25.42 2.09 33.72
CA ALA A 170 -25.30 3.53 33.96
C ALA A 170 -23.83 3.99 34.01
N LYS A 171 -22.98 3.22 34.68
CA LYS A 171 -21.52 3.46 34.72
C LYS A 171 -20.89 3.18 33.36
N ALA A 172 -21.38 2.15 32.65
CA ALA A 172 -20.94 1.84 31.30
C ALA A 172 -21.15 3.04 30.36
N ARG A 173 -22.35 3.65 30.37
CA ARG A 173 -22.67 4.83 29.54
C ARG A 173 -21.74 6.00 29.83
N ALA A 174 -21.38 6.22 31.10
CA ALA A 174 -20.48 7.30 31.49
C ALA A 174 -19.04 7.10 30.96
N VAL A 175 -18.54 5.86 30.93
CA VAL A 175 -17.16 5.55 30.51
C VAL A 175 -17.06 5.28 29.01
N TYR A 176 -17.98 4.50 28.46
CA TYR A 176 -17.97 4.00 27.09
C TYR A 176 -18.91 4.77 26.16
N GLY A 177 -19.51 5.87 26.61
CA GLY A 177 -20.46 6.66 25.82
C GLY A 177 -19.89 7.22 24.50
N SER A 178 -18.57 7.42 24.43
CA SER A 178 -17.88 7.81 23.20
C SER A 178 -17.67 6.66 22.21
N GLN A 179 -17.95 5.42 22.61
CA GLN A 179 -17.76 4.18 21.85
C GLN A 179 -19.11 3.49 21.63
N PRO A 180 -20.00 4.01 20.76
CA PRO A 180 -21.38 3.53 20.64
C PRO A 180 -21.47 2.05 20.26
N ALA A 181 -20.58 1.55 19.40
CA ALA A 181 -20.56 0.13 19.01
C ALA A 181 -20.15 -0.80 20.17
N VAL A 182 -19.33 -0.32 21.10
CA VAL A 182 -18.96 -1.09 22.30
C VAL A 182 -20.10 -1.07 23.30
N LEU A 183 -20.69 0.11 23.52
CA LEU A 183 -21.82 0.29 24.43
C LEU A 183 -23.03 -0.54 24.00
N ALA A 184 -23.30 -0.64 22.69
CA ALA A 184 -24.37 -1.48 22.16
C ALA A 184 -24.22 -2.96 22.58
N GLY A 185 -22.98 -3.49 22.58
CA GLY A 185 -22.70 -4.82 23.12
C GLY A 185 -23.02 -4.93 24.61
N MET A 186 -22.56 -3.94 25.39
CA MET A 186 -22.79 -3.91 26.84
C MET A 186 -24.28 -3.85 27.17
N GLU A 187 -25.06 -3.05 26.44
CA GLU A 187 -26.53 -3.00 26.55
C GLU A 187 -27.19 -4.33 26.20
N ALA A 188 -26.62 -5.08 25.25
CA ALA A 188 -27.00 -6.46 24.95
C ALA A 188 -26.51 -7.48 25.99
N GLY A 189 -25.75 -7.05 27.00
CA GLY A 189 -25.24 -7.88 28.09
C GLY A 189 -23.92 -8.58 27.80
N VAL A 190 -23.17 -8.16 26.77
CA VAL A 190 -21.90 -8.78 26.38
C VAL A 190 -20.79 -7.76 26.14
N VAL A 191 -19.54 -8.17 26.37
CA VAL A 191 -18.36 -7.42 25.92
C VAL A 191 -17.51 -8.31 25.05
N ALA A 192 -17.16 -7.83 23.86
CA ALA A 192 -16.17 -8.46 22.99
C ALA A 192 -14.80 -7.81 23.20
N LEU A 193 -13.90 -8.52 23.88
CA LEU A 193 -12.54 -8.09 24.21
C LEU A 193 -11.55 -8.68 23.22
N TYR A 194 -10.64 -7.86 22.71
CA TYR A 194 -9.55 -8.35 21.90
C TYR A 194 -8.57 -9.14 22.79
N GLN A 195 -8.19 -10.35 22.39
CA GLN A 195 -7.22 -11.17 23.13
C GLN A 195 -5.83 -10.54 23.25
N LYS A 196 -5.56 -9.44 22.54
CA LYS A 196 -4.25 -8.80 22.46
C LYS A 196 -4.01 -7.90 23.67
N CYS A 197 -2.91 -8.13 24.38
CA CYS A 197 -2.48 -7.30 25.50
C CYS A 197 -2.09 -5.89 25.01
N PRO A 198 -2.66 -4.80 25.57
CA PRO A 198 -2.27 -3.42 25.30
C PRO A 198 -0.82 -3.05 25.65
N HIS A 199 -0.07 -3.92 26.33
CA HIS A 199 1.35 -3.71 26.60
C HIS A 199 2.18 -3.90 25.32
N LEU A 200 2.46 -5.15 24.93
CA LEU A 200 3.29 -5.49 23.77
C LEU A 200 2.63 -6.50 22.81
N GLY A 201 1.34 -6.81 23.01
CA GLY A 201 0.57 -7.60 22.06
C GLY A 201 0.54 -9.12 22.28
N CYS A 202 1.07 -9.63 23.40
CA CYS A 202 0.87 -11.04 23.79
C CYS A 202 -0.63 -11.39 23.87
N ARG A 203 -0.96 -12.66 23.65
CA ARG A 203 -2.31 -13.18 23.94
C ARG A 203 -2.54 -13.19 25.45
N VAL A 204 -3.68 -12.67 25.90
CA VAL A 204 -4.09 -12.69 27.31
C VAL A 204 -5.05 -13.87 27.53
N PRO A 205 -4.66 -14.88 28.32
CA PRO A 205 -5.56 -15.96 28.73
C PRO A 205 -6.50 -15.48 29.85
N ASP A 206 -7.62 -16.20 30.02
CA ASP A 206 -8.49 -16.07 31.17
C ASP A 206 -7.99 -16.91 32.34
N CYS A 207 -8.28 -16.46 33.56
CA CYS A 207 -8.02 -17.17 34.79
C CYS A 207 -9.35 -17.53 35.46
N LYS A 208 -9.69 -18.82 35.48
CA LYS A 208 -10.97 -19.30 36.03
C LYS A 208 -11.08 -19.13 37.54
N SER A 209 -9.97 -19.04 38.28
CA SER A 209 -9.97 -18.87 39.74
C SER A 209 -10.18 -17.41 40.14
N SER A 210 -9.37 -16.49 39.63
CA SER A 210 -9.51 -15.05 39.92
C SER A 210 -10.66 -14.39 39.17
N GLN A 211 -11.21 -15.06 38.14
CA GLN A 211 -12.21 -14.52 37.23
C GLN A 211 -11.73 -13.27 36.49
N TRP A 212 -10.42 -13.19 36.25
CA TRP A 212 -9.73 -12.10 35.56
C TRP A 212 -8.99 -12.62 34.32
N PHE A 213 -8.58 -11.70 33.45
CA PHE A 213 -7.62 -11.95 32.39
C PHE A 213 -6.20 -11.63 32.90
N GLU A 214 -5.31 -12.61 32.83
CA GLU A 214 -3.96 -12.50 33.40
C GLU A 214 -2.90 -12.77 32.33
N CYS A 215 -2.16 -11.74 31.93
CA CYS A 215 -1.16 -11.85 30.88
C CYS A 215 0.16 -12.43 31.41
N GLY A 216 0.46 -13.67 31.04
CA GLY A 216 1.67 -14.40 31.45
C GLY A 216 3.01 -13.84 30.94
N CYS A 217 3.01 -12.82 30.08
CA CYS A 217 4.25 -12.21 29.59
C CYS A 217 4.90 -11.26 30.60
N HIS A 218 4.12 -10.35 31.19
CA HIS A 218 4.64 -9.31 32.11
C HIS A 218 3.67 -9.03 33.27
N GLY A 219 2.70 -9.92 33.52
CA GLY A 219 1.78 -9.82 34.65
C GLY A 219 0.74 -8.71 34.57
N SER A 220 0.36 -8.25 33.37
CA SER A 220 -0.79 -7.34 33.25
C SER A 220 -2.10 -8.07 33.54
N MET A 221 -2.92 -7.48 34.41
CA MET A 221 -4.16 -8.08 34.90
C MET A 221 -5.35 -7.19 34.56
N TYR A 222 -6.45 -7.81 34.13
CA TYR A 222 -7.69 -7.13 33.78
C TYR A 222 -8.87 -7.87 34.38
N ASN A 223 -9.91 -7.15 34.80
CA ASN A 223 -11.13 -7.76 35.29
C ASN A 223 -11.91 -8.46 34.15
N ARG A 224 -13.03 -9.11 34.47
CA ARG A 224 -13.84 -9.88 33.51
C ARG A 224 -14.36 -9.05 32.33
N VAL A 225 -14.45 -7.73 32.46
CA VAL A 225 -14.86 -6.82 31.37
C VAL A 225 -13.68 -6.12 30.71
N GLY A 226 -12.44 -6.56 30.98
CA GLY A 226 -11.22 -6.06 30.34
C GLY A 226 -10.73 -4.71 30.83
N GLU A 227 -11.17 -4.27 32.01
CA GLU A 227 -10.67 -3.06 32.67
C GLU A 227 -9.40 -3.38 33.45
N LYS A 228 -8.39 -2.52 33.35
CA LYS A 228 -7.06 -2.80 33.92
C LYS A 228 -7.11 -2.78 35.46
N LYS A 229 -6.52 -3.81 36.05
CA LYS A 229 -6.32 -3.95 37.51
C LYS A 229 -4.87 -3.89 37.95
N GLY A 230 -3.94 -4.38 37.13
CA GLY A 230 -2.52 -4.44 37.51
C GLY A 230 -1.55 -4.59 36.34
N GLY A 231 -0.26 -4.50 36.66
CA GLY A 231 0.86 -4.69 35.73
C GLY A 231 1.15 -3.52 34.79
N PRO A 232 2.07 -3.71 33.81
CA PRO A 232 2.68 -2.62 33.04
C PRO A 232 1.84 -2.07 31.88
N ALA A 233 0.76 -2.75 31.46
CA ALA A 233 -0.07 -2.25 30.37
C ALA A 233 -0.60 -0.82 30.65
N PRO A 234 -0.59 0.11 29.68
CA PRO A 234 -0.94 1.51 29.95
C PRO A 234 -2.44 1.75 30.14
N ARG A 235 -3.30 0.79 29.76
CA ARG A 235 -4.76 0.90 29.74
C ARG A 235 -5.43 -0.47 29.79
N GLY A 236 -6.76 -0.52 29.87
CA GLY A 236 -7.56 -1.74 29.75
C GLY A 236 -7.46 -2.40 28.36
N MET A 237 -7.93 -3.65 28.27
CA MET A 237 -7.97 -4.43 27.03
C MET A 237 -8.78 -3.72 25.94
N ASP A 238 -8.35 -3.88 24.68
CA ASP A 238 -9.08 -3.38 23.53
C ASP A 238 -10.43 -4.09 23.37
N ARG A 239 -11.41 -3.37 22.84
CA ARG A 239 -12.77 -3.86 22.60
C ARG A 239 -13.09 -3.82 21.13
N PHE A 240 -13.88 -4.78 20.67
CA PHE A 240 -14.47 -4.73 19.34
C PHE A 240 -15.85 -4.08 19.38
N GLY A 241 -16.24 -3.45 18.29
CA GLY A 241 -17.63 -3.06 18.09
C GLY A 241 -18.53 -4.29 18.04
N VAL A 242 -19.70 -4.20 18.65
CA VAL A 242 -20.69 -5.28 18.68
C VAL A 242 -22.01 -4.76 18.13
N ALA A 243 -22.67 -5.59 17.33
CA ALA A 243 -24.03 -5.37 16.87
C ALA A 243 -24.85 -6.65 17.07
N VAL A 244 -26.15 -6.50 17.30
CA VAL A 244 -27.08 -7.62 17.37
C VAL A 244 -28.09 -7.46 16.25
N ASN A 245 -28.01 -8.34 15.25
CA ASN A 245 -28.87 -8.32 14.08
C ASN A 245 -29.77 -9.55 14.11
N ASN A 246 -31.09 -9.38 14.22
CA ASN A 246 -32.06 -10.48 14.27
C ASN A 246 -31.72 -11.55 15.33
N GLY A 247 -31.25 -11.12 16.51
CA GLY A 247 -30.84 -12.01 17.60
C GLY A 247 -29.47 -12.68 17.42
N VAL A 248 -28.76 -12.41 16.32
CA VAL A 248 -27.40 -12.90 16.07
C VAL A 248 -26.38 -11.85 16.52
N LEU A 249 -25.45 -12.27 17.36
CA LEU A 249 -24.31 -11.48 17.79
C LEU A 249 -23.28 -11.35 16.66
N VAL A 250 -22.96 -10.13 16.29
CA VAL A 250 -21.96 -9.79 15.28
C VAL A 250 -20.85 -8.97 15.93
N ILE A 251 -19.62 -9.46 15.83
CA ILE A 251 -18.42 -8.75 16.29
C ILE A 251 -17.75 -8.09 15.08
N ASP A 252 -17.59 -6.77 15.12
CA ASP A 252 -16.87 -6.02 14.10
C ASP A 252 -15.37 -5.95 14.46
N THR A 253 -14.59 -6.87 13.89
CA THR A 253 -13.14 -6.92 14.12
C THR A 253 -12.35 -5.86 13.35
N GLY A 254 -13.00 -5.12 12.44
CA GLY A 254 -12.43 -3.92 11.80
C GLY A 254 -12.56 -2.67 12.67
N ALA A 255 -13.54 -2.65 13.58
CA ALA A 255 -13.77 -1.55 14.53
C ALA A 255 -13.17 -1.87 15.91
N VAL A 256 -11.88 -1.57 16.08
CA VAL A 256 -11.16 -1.76 17.35
C VAL A 256 -11.12 -0.47 18.15
N PHE A 257 -11.56 -0.53 19.41
CA PHE A 257 -11.60 0.59 20.33
C PHE A 257 -10.63 0.39 21.48
N GLY A 258 -9.89 1.45 21.79
CA GLY A 258 -8.98 1.50 22.94
C GLY A 258 -9.70 1.19 24.24
N GLY A 259 -9.11 0.32 25.06
CA GLY A 259 -9.62 0.08 26.41
C GLY A 259 -9.51 1.31 27.32
N PRO A 260 -10.29 1.35 28.42
CA PRO A 260 -10.41 2.53 29.26
C PRO A 260 -9.10 2.82 30.00
N PRO A 261 -8.92 4.06 30.48
CA PRO A 261 -7.79 4.44 31.33
C PRO A 261 -7.68 3.61 32.61
N ILE A 262 -6.52 3.68 33.26
CA ILE A 262 -6.25 3.03 34.55
C ILE A 262 -7.20 3.59 35.61
N GLY A 263 -7.73 2.71 36.48
CA GLY A 263 -8.63 3.08 37.58
C GLY A 263 -10.12 2.98 37.25
N VAL A 264 -10.47 2.74 35.97
CA VAL A 264 -11.85 2.44 35.59
C VAL A 264 -12.24 1.05 36.13
N ASN A 265 -13.36 1.00 36.84
CA ASN A 265 -13.95 -0.23 37.38
C ASN A 265 -15.48 -0.12 37.33
N THR A 266 -16.08 -0.34 36.15
CA THR A 266 -17.52 -0.09 35.98
C THR A 266 -18.38 -1.11 36.70
N THR A 267 -17.91 -2.36 36.78
CA THR A 267 -18.64 -3.46 37.44
C THR A 267 -18.36 -3.56 38.94
N GLY A 268 -17.30 -2.91 39.44
CA GLY A 268 -16.85 -3.09 40.82
C GLY A 268 -16.23 -4.47 41.08
N GLN A 269 -16.03 -5.30 40.05
CA GLN A 269 -15.51 -6.65 40.20
C GLN A 269 -14.04 -6.59 40.63
N GLU A 270 -13.74 -7.20 41.78
CA GLU A 270 -12.38 -7.52 42.22
C GLU A 270 -12.06 -9.00 41.94
N ALA A 271 -10.85 -9.45 42.31
CA ALA A 271 -10.46 -10.84 42.09
C ALA A 271 -11.32 -11.75 42.99
N GLU A 272 -11.99 -12.73 42.37
CA GLU A 272 -12.90 -13.64 43.09
C GLU A 272 -12.16 -14.81 43.77
N GLY A 273 -10.90 -15.01 43.39
CA GLY A 273 -10.06 -16.11 43.86
C GLY A 273 -8.58 -15.87 43.54
N PRO A 274 -7.71 -16.88 43.77
CA PRO A 274 -6.27 -16.74 43.58
C PRO A 274 -5.91 -16.51 42.12
N HIS A 275 -4.88 -15.69 41.90
CA HIS A 275 -4.34 -15.43 40.57
C HIS A 275 -3.68 -16.67 39.98
N CYS A 276 -3.90 -16.93 38.69
CA CYS A 276 -3.32 -18.05 37.98
C CYS A 276 -1.80 -17.87 37.77
N LEU A 277 -1.34 -16.63 37.63
CA LEU A 277 0.09 -16.35 37.46
C LEU A 277 0.86 -16.31 38.78
N ALA A 278 0.18 -16.08 39.92
CA ALA A 278 0.83 -16.02 41.23
C ALA A 278 1.20 -17.41 41.79
N ALA A 279 0.66 -18.49 41.23
CA ALA A 279 0.95 -19.86 41.68
C ALA A 279 2.28 -20.44 41.13
N GLY A 280 3.02 -19.70 40.28
CA GLY A 280 4.24 -20.21 39.64
C GLY A 280 5.44 -19.25 39.60
N GLY A 281 5.32 -18.04 40.16
CA GLY A 281 6.41 -17.04 40.15
C GLY A 281 7.14 -17.02 41.48
N GLY A 282 8.23 -17.78 41.57
CA GLY A 282 9.17 -17.75 42.69
C GLY A 282 9.63 -16.34 43.03
N GLY A 283 9.91 -16.14 44.32
CA GLY A 283 10.47 -14.91 44.84
C GLY A 283 11.71 -14.48 44.07
N HIS A 284 11.77 -13.19 43.81
CA HIS A 284 13.00 -12.43 43.65
C HIS A 284 13.04 -11.40 44.77
#